data_AF-A0A183FU90-F1
#
_entry.id   AF-A0A183FU90-F1
#
_cell.length_a   1.000
_cell.length_b   1.000
_cell.length_c   1.000
_cell.angle_alpha   90.00
_cell.angle_beta   90.00
_cell.angle_gamma   90.00
#
_symmetry.space_group_name_H-M   'P 1'
#
loop_
_entity.id
_entity.type
_entity.pdbx_description
1 polymer ?
#
loop_
_entity_poly.entity_id
_entity_poly.type
_entity_poly.pdbx_seq_one_letter_code
_entity_poly.pdbx_strand_id
1 'polypeptide(L)'
;HSFQVEGQTLDDATRVRLLLHKLDASAYEKYSSYILPKIPRDVTFNEAVSTLMDLFGPQQSLFNARYVCMKLSKNPNDDFFTKAGRVNRECEKFKLVDCIDSSNVLYLYSSDDAFIRLNVLEKIEADPKCTIQTLTKEFKRLLNLKHETRMIDNIGSTRMQAVKQSTPHQPGRHQQQPS
;
A
#
# COMPACT_ATOMS: atom_id res chain seq x y z
N HIS A 1 18.47 0.86 18.45
CA HIS A 1 19.81 1.23 17.96
C HIS A 1 20.44 0.00 17.31
N SER A 2 21.01 0.14 16.10
CA SER A 2 21.46 -1.00 15.28
C SER A 2 22.93 -1.34 15.59
N PHE A 3 23.21 -2.61 15.86
CA PHE A 3 24.57 -3.17 16.04
C PHE A 3 25.53 -2.80 14.89
N GLN A 4 24.97 -2.54 13.71
CA GLN A 4 25.70 -2.14 12.52
C GLN A 4 26.29 -0.72 12.57
N VAL A 5 25.74 0.16 13.42
CA VAL A 5 26.18 1.56 13.59
C VAL A 5 27.17 1.66 14.74
N GLU A 6 26.94 0.95 15.85
CA GLU A 6 27.81 0.98 17.04
C GLU A 6 29.12 0.20 16.84
N GLY A 7 29.13 -0.80 15.95
CA GLY A 7 30.29 -1.65 15.69
C GLY A 7 31.21 -1.20 14.56
N GLN A 8 31.02 -0.01 13.96
CA GLN A 8 31.80 0.40 12.77
C GLN A 8 33.31 0.54 13.03
N THR A 9 33.71 0.81 14.28
CA THR A 9 35.10 0.93 14.68
C THR A 9 35.75 -0.41 15.02
N LEU A 10 34.99 -1.50 15.05
CA LEU A 10 35.47 -2.85 15.37
C LEU A 10 35.92 -3.56 14.10
N ASP A 11 36.97 -4.37 14.21
CA ASP A 11 37.39 -5.25 13.13
C ASP A 11 36.33 -6.33 12.85
N ASP A 12 36.31 -6.85 11.62
CA ASP A 12 35.31 -7.81 11.17
C ASP A 12 35.26 -9.06 12.04
N ALA A 13 36.41 -9.60 12.47
CA ALA A 13 36.43 -10.79 13.31
C ALA A 13 35.75 -10.55 14.68
N THR A 14 35.94 -9.36 15.26
CA THR A 14 35.21 -8.97 16.49
C THR A 14 33.72 -8.79 16.24
N ARG A 15 33.33 -8.16 15.13
CA ARG A 15 31.91 -7.97 14.79
C ARG A 15 31.19 -9.29 14.54
N VAL A 16 31.83 -10.21 13.81
CA VAL A 16 31.29 -11.56 13.56
C VAL A 16 31.19 -12.34 14.85
N ARG A 17 32.21 -12.32 15.71
CA ARG A 17 32.15 -12.99 17.02
C ARG A 17 30.97 -12.51 17.87
N LEU A 18 30.77 -11.19 17.96
CA LEU A 18 29.67 -10.60 18.72
C LEU A 18 28.30 -10.93 18.11
N LEU A 19 28.20 -10.94 16.78
CA LEU A 19 26.98 -11.34 16.07
C LEU A 19 26.62 -12.79 16.37
N LEU A 20 27.59 -13.70 16.26
CA LEU A 20 27.37 -15.14 16.48
C LEU A 20 27.10 -15.48 17.94
N HIS A 21 27.57 -14.68 18.89
CA HIS A 21 27.22 -14.83 20.31
C HIS A 21 25.74 -14.54 20.60
N LYS A 22 24.99 -13.94 19.67
CA LYS A 22 23.53 -13.76 19.81
C LYS A 22 22.73 -14.99 19.39
N LEU A 23 23.36 -15.96 18.74
CA LEU A 23 22.72 -17.20 18.33
C LEU A 23 22.64 -18.17 19.51
N ASP A 24 21.57 -18.94 19.57
CA ASP A 24 21.54 -20.13 20.42
C ASP A 24 22.47 -21.22 19.86
N ALA A 25 22.70 -22.27 20.66
CA ALA A 25 23.62 -23.34 20.29
C ALA A 25 23.24 -24.04 18.96
N SER A 26 21.94 -24.24 18.71
CA SER A 26 21.46 -24.92 17.51
C SER A 26 21.64 -24.05 16.26
N ALA A 27 21.32 -22.76 16.36
CA ALA A 27 21.53 -21.80 15.28
C ALA A 27 23.03 -21.61 14.97
N TYR A 28 23.88 -21.55 16.00
CA TYR A 28 25.32 -21.47 15.82
C TYR A 28 25.89 -22.72 15.15
N GLU A 29 25.50 -23.92 15.59
CA GLU A 29 25.93 -25.19 15.00
C GLU A 29 25.59 -25.24 13.50
N LYS A 30 24.35 -24.87 13.15
CA LYS A 30 23.90 -24.80 11.76
C LYS A 30 24.72 -23.81 10.93
N TYR A 31 24.96 -22.61 11.46
CA TYR A 31 25.81 -21.61 10.81
C TYR A 31 27.24 -22.13 10.60
N SER A 32 27.85 -22.67 11.66
CA SER A 32 29.24 -23.15 11.64
C SER A 32 29.44 -24.29 10.65
N SER A 33 28.45 -25.18 10.53
CA SER A 33 28.45 -26.28 9.55
C SER A 33 28.27 -25.78 8.11
N TYR A 34 27.47 -24.73 7.91
CA TYR A 34 27.18 -24.18 6.58
C TYR A 34 28.37 -23.43 5.97
N ILE A 35 29.18 -22.76 6.79
CA ILE A 35 30.34 -21.99 6.29
C ILE A 35 31.57 -22.84 5.99
N LEU A 36 31.55 -24.14 6.27
CA LEU A 36 32.68 -25.03 6.02
C LEU A 36 33.12 -24.96 4.55
N PRO A 37 34.44 -24.99 4.27
CA PRO A 37 35.54 -25.23 5.21
C PRO A 37 36.03 -23.98 5.96
N LYS A 38 35.42 -22.80 5.77
CA LYS A 38 35.81 -21.57 6.48
C LYS A 38 35.45 -21.69 7.96
N ILE A 39 36.21 -20.98 8.81
CA ILE A 39 35.84 -20.75 10.21
C ILE A 39 35.24 -19.36 10.40
N PRO A 40 34.42 -19.11 11.44
CA PRO A 40 33.78 -17.81 11.62
C PRO A 40 34.72 -16.60 11.64
N ARG A 41 35.98 -16.80 12.03
CA ARG A 41 36.99 -15.75 12.07
C ARG A 41 37.45 -15.28 10.68
N ASP A 42 37.33 -16.14 9.67
CA ASP A 42 37.79 -15.89 8.30
C ASP A 42 36.67 -15.32 7.42
N VAL A 43 35.49 -15.12 7.98
CA VAL A 43 34.31 -14.58 7.30
C VAL A 43 34.22 -13.09 7.61
N THR A 44 34.03 -12.27 6.58
CA THR A 44 33.77 -10.84 6.77
C THR A 44 32.41 -10.62 7.43
N PHE A 45 32.21 -9.45 8.02
CA PHE A 45 30.93 -9.14 8.67
C PHE A 45 29.75 -9.23 7.68
N ASN A 46 29.94 -8.75 6.45
CA ASN A 46 28.91 -8.77 5.43
C ASN A 46 28.59 -10.19 4.95
N GLU A 47 29.60 -11.04 4.75
CA GLU A 47 29.38 -12.46 4.42
C GLU A 47 28.64 -13.19 5.55
N ALA A 48 28.98 -12.92 6.81
CA ALA A 48 28.31 -13.52 7.96
C ALA A 48 26.82 -13.11 8.02
N VAL A 49 26.52 -11.83 7.83
CA VAL A 49 25.13 -11.33 7.76
C VAL A 49 24.37 -11.96 6.59
N SER A 50 24.98 -12.05 5.41
CA SER A 50 24.35 -12.68 4.23
C SER A 50 24.02 -14.14 4.52
N THR A 51 24.98 -14.90 5.04
CA THR A 51 24.82 -16.32 5.38
C THR A 51 23.69 -16.52 6.41
N LEU A 52 23.61 -15.66 7.42
CA LEU A 52 22.54 -15.71 8.42
C LEU A 52 21.17 -15.39 7.82
N MET A 53 21.09 -14.46 6.87
CA MET A 53 19.85 -14.18 6.13
C MET A 53 19.45 -15.36 5.23
N ASP A 54 20.39 -16.08 4.64
CA ASP A 54 20.07 -17.27 3.84
C ASP A 54 19.56 -18.43 4.70
N LEU A 55 20.18 -18.66 5.86
CA LEU A 55 19.84 -19.75 6.76
C LEU A 55 18.55 -19.52 7.58
N PHE A 56 18.33 -18.28 8.01
CA PHE A 56 17.29 -17.93 8.99
C PHE A 56 16.41 -16.75 8.58
N GLY A 57 16.76 -16.06 7.50
CA GLY A 57 15.95 -14.99 6.97
C GLY A 57 14.64 -15.51 6.36
N PRO A 58 13.70 -14.61 6.08
CA PRO A 58 12.42 -14.98 5.49
C PRO A 58 12.62 -15.64 4.12
N GLN A 59 12.31 -16.94 4.00
CA GLN A 59 12.38 -17.68 2.72
C GLN A 59 11.17 -17.43 1.81
N GLN A 60 10.55 -16.25 1.90
CA GLN A 60 9.43 -15.90 1.04
C GLN A 60 9.97 -15.40 -0.30
N SER A 61 9.55 -16.04 -1.38
CA SER A 61 9.85 -15.54 -2.72
C SER A 61 9.26 -14.13 -2.91
N LEU A 62 9.87 -13.33 -3.77
CA LEU A 62 9.36 -12.02 -4.16
C LEU A 62 7.90 -12.10 -4.64
N PHE A 63 7.55 -13.19 -5.34
CA PHE A 63 6.18 -13.48 -5.75
C PHE A 63 5.25 -13.67 -4.56
N ASN A 64 5.63 -14.47 -3.56
CA ASN A 64 4.80 -14.69 -2.37
C ASN A 64 4.65 -13.40 -1.54
N ALA A 65 5.71 -12.63 -1.37
CA ALA A 65 5.65 -11.31 -0.72
C ALA A 65 4.67 -10.36 -1.43
N ARG A 66 4.77 -10.26 -2.77
CA ARG A 66 3.82 -9.49 -3.60
C ARG A 66 2.39 -10.02 -3.50
N TYR A 67 2.21 -11.33 -3.52
CA TYR A 67 0.91 -11.97 -3.42
C TYR A 67 0.24 -11.72 -2.07
N VAL A 68 0.97 -11.82 -0.96
CA VAL A 68 0.49 -11.49 0.40
C VAL A 68 0.09 -10.02 0.48
N CYS A 69 0.92 -9.13 -0.06
CA CYS A 69 0.59 -7.71 -0.11
C CYS A 69 -0.69 -7.47 -0.94
N MET A 70 -0.80 -8.07 -2.13
CA MET A 70 -1.98 -7.99 -3.01
C MET A 70 -3.25 -8.59 -2.38
N LYS A 71 -3.08 -9.58 -1.49
CA LYS A 71 -4.15 -10.19 -0.70
C LYS A 71 -4.53 -9.43 0.57
N LEU A 72 -3.91 -8.28 0.88
CA LEU A 72 -4.36 -7.41 1.97
C LEU A 72 -5.78 -6.92 1.68
N SER A 73 -6.76 -7.72 2.08
CA SER A 73 -8.17 -7.46 1.85
C SER A 73 -8.62 -6.25 2.65
N LYS A 74 -9.53 -5.49 2.06
CA LYS A 74 -10.24 -4.37 2.68
C LYS A 74 -10.89 -4.85 3.98
N ASN A 75 -10.46 -4.30 5.10
CA ASN A 75 -11.29 -4.29 6.30
C ASN A 75 -12.35 -3.19 6.05
N PRO A 76 -13.66 -3.49 6.11
CA PRO A 76 -14.71 -2.52 5.74
C PRO A 76 -14.69 -1.25 6.61
N ASN A 77 -14.07 -1.32 7.78
CA ASN A 77 -13.94 -0.20 8.71
C ASN A 77 -12.63 0.59 8.56
N ASP A 78 -11.69 0.13 7.73
CA ASP A 78 -10.42 0.84 7.55
C ASP A 78 -10.67 2.11 6.73
N ASP A 79 -10.28 3.24 7.31
CA ASP A 79 -10.08 4.43 6.50
C ASP A 79 -8.89 4.23 5.56
N PHE A 80 -8.82 5.13 4.60
CA PHE A 80 -7.85 5.05 3.55
C PHE A 80 -6.39 5.22 4.05
N PHE A 81 -6.14 6.02 5.10
CA PHE A 81 -4.80 6.21 5.68
C PHE A 81 -4.31 4.95 6.37
N THR A 82 -5.19 4.30 7.10
CA THR A 82 -4.94 3.04 7.79
C THR A 82 -4.55 1.96 6.79
N LYS A 83 -5.27 1.88 5.67
CA LYS A 83 -4.96 0.95 4.58
C LYS A 83 -3.59 1.24 3.93
N ALA A 84 -3.32 2.50 3.60
CA ALA A 84 -2.04 2.91 3.03
C ALA A 84 -0.87 2.61 3.98
N GLY A 85 -1.04 2.84 5.28
CA GLY A 85 -0.05 2.52 6.30
C GLY A 85 0.24 1.03 6.41
N ARG A 86 -0.80 0.18 6.38
CA ARG A 86 -0.66 -1.29 6.39
C ARG A 86 0.09 -1.80 5.16
N VAL A 87 -0.29 -1.31 3.98
CA VAL A 87 0.39 -1.61 2.72
C VAL A 87 1.86 -1.21 2.80
N ASN A 88 2.14 0.03 3.21
CA ASN A 88 3.51 0.52 3.30
C ASN A 88 4.36 -0.30 4.28
N ARG A 89 3.80 -0.68 5.43
CA ARG A 89 4.48 -1.50 6.43
C ARG A 89 4.86 -2.89 5.91
N GLU A 90 3.96 -3.55 5.19
CA GLU A 90 4.27 -4.86 4.59
C GLU A 90 5.25 -4.71 3.42
N CYS A 91 5.16 -3.65 2.61
CA CYS A 91 6.15 -3.36 1.58
C CYS A 91 7.57 -3.16 2.16
N GLU A 92 7.71 -2.40 3.25
CA GLU A 92 8.98 -2.20 3.96
C GLU A 92 9.55 -3.52 4.51
N LYS A 93 8.70 -4.36 5.10
CA LYS A 93 9.09 -5.67 5.67
C LYS A 93 9.77 -6.59 4.64
N PHE A 94 9.39 -6.47 3.37
CA PHE A 94 9.92 -7.28 2.28
C PHE A 94 10.90 -6.52 1.38
N LYS A 95 11.33 -5.31 1.75
CA LYS A 95 12.13 -4.41 0.90
C LYS A 95 11.53 -4.24 -0.50
N LEU A 96 10.21 -4.30 -0.61
CA LEU A 96 9.48 -4.10 -1.87
C LEU A 96 9.54 -2.64 -2.34
N VAL A 97 10.12 -1.74 -1.54
CA VAL A 97 10.34 -0.32 -1.81
C VAL A 97 11.13 -0.06 -3.09
N ASP A 98 12.07 -0.93 -3.46
CA ASP A 98 12.83 -0.82 -4.72
C ASP A 98 11.99 -1.14 -5.96
N CYS A 99 10.78 -1.68 -5.76
CA CYS A 99 9.81 -1.95 -6.80
C CYS A 99 8.74 -0.85 -6.76
N ILE A 100 9.10 0.32 -7.28
CA ILE A 100 8.21 1.48 -7.51
C ILE A 100 6.91 1.06 -8.24
N ASP A 101 6.99 0.01 -9.06
CA ASP A 101 5.84 -0.58 -9.74
C ASP A 101 4.84 -1.29 -8.80
N SER A 102 5.28 -1.78 -7.64
CA SER A 102 4.45 -2.64 -6.77
C SER A 102 3.58 -1.87 -5.77
N SER A 103 4.04 -0.71 -5.27
CA SER A 103 3.25 0.12 -4.34
C SER A 103 2.06 0.79 -5.02
N ASN A 104 2.23 1.18 -6.29
CA ASN A 104 1.22 1.83 -7.11
C ASN A 104 0.15 0.83 -7.57
N VAL A 105 0.54 -0.40 -7.90
CA VAL A 105 -0.36 -1.50 -8.26
C VAL A 105 -1.20 -1.95 -7.05
N LEU A 106 -0.59 -2.08 -5.87
CA LEU A 106 -1.30 -2.46 -4.66
C LEU A 106 -2.34 -1.43 -4.20
N TYR A 107 -2.06 -0.17 -4.49
CA TYR A 107 -2.98 0.95 -4.30
C TYR A 107 -4.19 0.90 -5.26
N LEU A 108 -3.96 0.52 -6.51
CA LEU A 108 -4.99 0.35 -7.55
C LEU A 108 -5.93 -0.82 -7.29
N TYR A 109 -5.42 -1.94 -6.75
CA TYR A 109 -6.22 -3.10 -6.31
C TYR A 109 -7.18 -2.76 -5.15
N SER A 110 -7.04 -1.57 -4.57
CA SER A 110 -7.65 -1.19 -3.32
C SER A 110 -8.93 -0.35 -3.49
N SER A 111 -9.17 0.22 -4.68
CA SER A 111 -10.35 1.03 -4.97
C SER A 111 -11.40 0.22 -5.74
N ASP A 112 -12.61 0.08 -5.18
CA ASP A 112 -13.77 -0.51 -5.88
C ASP A 112 -14.28 0.43 -7.00
N ASP A 113 -13.88 1.70 -6.97
CA ASP A 113 -14.33 2.75 -7.87
C ASP A 113 -13.47 2.82 -9.14
N ALA A 114 -14.09 2.47 -10.28
CA ALA A 114 -13.46 2.47 -11.59
C ALA A 114 -12.94 3.86 -12.01
N PHE A 115 -13.66 4.93 -11.65
CA PHE A 115 -13.24 6.30 -11.96
C PHE A 115 -11.93 6.65 -11.26
N ILE A 116 -11.85 6.30 -9.97
CA ILE A 116 -10.66 6.52 -9.16
C ILE A 116 -9.49 5.67 -9.67
N ARG A 117 -9.71 4.39 -10.01
CA ARG A 117 -8.67 3.53 -10.57
C ARG A 117 -8.08 4.10 -11.87
N LEU A 118 -8.92 4.60 -12.77
CA LEU A 118 -8.49 5.17 -14.05
C LEU A 118 -7.61 6.42 -13.86
N ASN A 119 -8.07 7.38 -13.06
CA ASN A 119 -7.32 8.63 -12.85
C ASN A 119 -5.98 8.40 -12.13
N VAL A 120 -5.93 7.42 -11.22
CA VAL A 120 -4.68 7.03 -10.55
C VAL A 120 -3.71 6.38 -11.53
N LEU A 121 -4.19 5.53 -12.45
CA LEU A 121 -3.38 4.96 -13.53
C LEU A 121 -2.78 6.03 -14.43
N GLU A 122 -3.59 6.99 -14.88
CA GLU A 122 -3.13 8.14 -15.69
C GLU A 122 -2.03 8.93 -14.97
N LYS A 123 -2.15 9.09 -13.64
CA LYS A 123 -1.14 9.80 -12.85
C LYS A 123 0.20 9.07 -12.77
N ILE A 124 0.16 7.74 -12.66
CA ILE A 124 1.36 6.88 -12.64
C ILE A 124 2.03 6.87 -14.01
N GLU A 125 1.24 6.80 -15.09
CA GLU A 125 1.75 6.84 -16.46
C GLU A 125 2.41 8.19 -16.78
N ALA A 126 1.82 9.29 -16.33
CA ALA A 126 2.37 10.64 -16.51
C ALA A 126 3.62 10.92 -15.66
N ASP A 127 3.77 10.28 -14.50
CA ASP A 127 4.93 10.45 -13.61
C ASP A 127 5.40 9.09 -13.05
N PRO A 128 6.34 8.42 -13.73
CA PRO A 128 6.91 7.15 -13.28
C PRO A 128 7.66 7.23 -11.95
N LYS A 129 8.02 8.43 -11.47
CA LYS A 129 8.69 8.64 -10.18
C LYS A 129 7.71 9.01 -9.07
N CYS A 130 6.42 8.98 -9.36
CA CYS A 130 5.36 9.28 -8.42
C CYS A 130 5.46 8.42 -7.15
N THR A 131 5.39 9.07 -5.99
CA THR A 131 5.42 8.39 -4.69
C THR A 131 4.01 8.07 -4.17
N ILE A 132 3.91 7.15 -3.21
CA ILE A 132 2.65 6.81 -2.51
C ILE A 132 2.00 8.06 -1.89
N GLN A 133 2.80 9.01 -1.40
CA GLN A 133 2.31 10.25 -0.80
C GLN A 133 1.60 11.14 -1.83
N THR A 134 2.16 11.22 -3.04
CA THR A 134 1.55 11.94 -4.16
C THR A 134 0.24 11.28 -4.58
N LEU A 135 0.19 9.96 -4.70
CA LEU A 135 -1.05 9.23 -5.02
C LEU A 135 -2.12 9.40 -3.93
N THR A 136 -1.71 9.38 -2.67
CA THR A 136 -2.60 9.60 -1.53
C THR A 136 -3.25 10.97 -1.57
N LYS A 137 -2.48 12.02 -1.85
CA LYS A 137 -3.01 13.38 -2.04
C LYS A 137 -4.00 13.40 -3.20
N GLU A 138 -3.65 12.73 -4.29
CA GLU A 138 -4.46 12.79 -5.49
C GLU A 138 -5.80 12.06 -5.35
N PHE A 139 -5.79 10.93 -4.67
CA PHE A 139 -7.02 10.23 -4.33
C PHE A 139 -7.95 11.02 -3.42
N LYS A 140 -7.41 11.75 -2.42
CA LYS A 140 -8.23 12.68 -1.63
C LYS A 140 -8.90 13.71 -2.53
N ARG A 141 -8.15 14.30 -3.47
CA ARG A 141 -8.69 15.28 -4.42
C ARG A 141 -9.83 14.67 -5.23
N LEU A 142 -9.64 13.47 -5.78
CA LEU A 142 -10.66 12.79 -6.58
C LEU A 142 -11.91 12.42 -5.76
N LEU A 143 -11.75 12.01 -4.50
CA LEU A 143 -12.90 11.77 -3.61
C LEU A 143 -13.70 13.04 -3.33
N ASN A 144 -13.02 14.15 -3.06
CA ASN A 144 -13.66 15.43 -2.83
C ASN A 144 -14.42 15.89 -4.09
N LEU A 145 -13.77 15.81 -5.26
CA LEU A 145 -14.43 16.13 -6.53
C LEU A 145 -15.66 15.26 -6.78
N LYS A 146 -15.57 13.96 -6.52
CA LYS A 146 -16.72 13.05 -6.66
C LYS A 146 -17.86 13.43 -5.71
N HIS A 147 -17.54 13.86 -4.50
CA HIS A 147 -18.54 14.35 -3.55
C HIS A 147 -19.19 15.66 -4.04
N GLU A 148 -18.39 16.61 -4.53
CA GLU A 148 -18.85 17.88 -5.09
C GLU A 148 -19.74 17.68 -6.32
N THR A 149 -19.37 16.78 -7.24
CA THR A 149 -20.22 16.44 -8.41
C THR A 149 -21.57 15.90 -7.97
N ARG A 150 -21.61 15.00 -6.98
CA ARG A 150 -22.87 14.47 -6.43
C ARG A 150 -23.73 15.56 -5.80
N MET A 151 -23.13 16.53 -5.10
CA MET A 151 -23.84 17.67 -4.54
C MET A 151 -24.54 18.48 -5.63
N ILE A 152 -23.84 18.77 -6.74
CA ILE A 152 -24.39 19.51 -7.88
C ILE A 152 -25.52 18.73 -8.57
N ASP A 153 -25.32 17.43 -8.79
CA ASP A 153 -26.33 16.56 -9.42
C ASP A 153 -27.60 16.47 -8.57
N ASN A 154 -27.45 16.36 -7.25
CA ASN A 154 -28.58 16.35 -6.32
C ASN A 154 -29.35 17.68 -6.34
N ILE A 155 -28.65 18.81 -6.37
CA ILE A 155 -29.28 20.14 -6.49
C ILE A 155 -30.04 20.26 -7.83
N GLY A 156 -29.45 19.78 -8.93
CA GLY A 156 -30.10 19.74 -10.24
C GLY A 156 -31.37 18.87 -10.24
N SER A 157 -31.31 17.70 -9.59
CA SER A 157 -32.43 16.77 -9.46
C SER A 157 -33.57 17.35 -8.61
N THR A 158 -33.27 17.98 -7.47
CA THR A 158 -34.27 18.66 -6.63
C THR A 158 -34.93 19.83 -7.36
N ARG A 159 -34.15 20.61 -8.11
CA ARG A 159 -34.68 21.74 -8.92
C ARG A 159 -35.62 21.25 -10.03
N MET A 160 -35.28 20.14 -10.70
CA MET A 160 -36.16 19.53 -11.70
C MET A 160 -37.44 18.94 -11.09
N GLN A 161 -37.38 18.40 -9.87
CA GLN A 161 -38.57 17.89 -9.17
C GLN A 161 -39.50 19.02 -8.73
N ALA A 162 -38.97 20.15 -8.24
CA ALA A 162 -39.76 21.32 -7.86
C ALA A 162 -40.51 21.95 -9.06
N VAL A 163 -39.87 21.99 -10.24
CA VAL A 163 -40.50 22.46 -11.49
C VAL A 163 -41.62 21.53 -11.97
N LYS A 164 -41.49 20.20 -11.78
CA LYS A 164 -42.55 19.24 -12.12
C LYS A 164 -43.75 19.28 -11.15
N GLN A 165 -43.53 19.67 -9.90
CA GLN A 165 -44.60 19.83 -8.91
C GLN A 165 -45.36 21.16 -9.06
N SER A 166 -44.82 22.13 -9.81
CA SER A 166 -45.42 23.47 -9.98
C SER A 166 -46.27 23.63 -11.26
N THR A 167 -46.52 22.56 -12.03
CA THR A 167 -47.58 22.58 -13.06
C THR A 167 -48.97 22.59 -12.40
N PRO A 168 -49.79 23.65 -12.53
CA PRO A 168 -51.13 23.68 -11.95
C PRO A 168 -52.10 22.82 -12.76
N HIS A 169 -52.88 22.01 -12.06
CA HIS A 169 -53.96 21.21 -12.62
C HIS A 169 -55.31 21.93 -12.43
N GLN A 170 -55.86 22.49 -13.54
CA GLN A 170 -57.29 22.66 -13.96
C GLN A 170 -58.34 23.30 -12.98
N PRO A 171 -59.59 23.71 -13.36
CA PRO A 171 -60.43 23.32 -14.51
C PRO A 171 -61.31 24.42 -15.16
N GLY A 172 -62.05 24.07 -16.22
CA GLY A 172 -63.11 24.92 -16.79
C GLY A 172 -64.09 24.14 -17.67
N ARG A 173 -64.98 23.37 -17.04
CA ARG A 173 -66.24 22.89 -17.64
C ARG A 173 -67.33 23.88 -17.25
N HIS A 174 -67.99 24.52 -18.20
CA HIS A 174 -69.33 25.07 -17.98
C HIS A 174 -70.31 24.46 -18.98
N GLN A 175 -71.36 23.88 -18.41
CA GLN A 175 -72.49 23.22 -19.04
C GLN A 175 -73.39 24.22 -19.78
N GLN A 176 -74.06 23.70 -20.81
CA GLN A 176 -75.21 24.28 -21.51
C GLN A 176 -76.38 24.62 -20.57
N GLN A 177 -77.26 25.55 -20.97
CA GLN A 177 -78.73 25.34 -21.01
C GLN A 177 -79.48 26.51 -21.73
N PRO A 178 -80.78 26.36 -22.09
CA PRO A 178 -81.35 26.87 -23.35
C PRO A 178 -82.36 28.02 -23.18
N SER A 179 -82.77 28.62 -24.29
CA SER A 179 -84.14 29.08 -24.60
C SER A 179 -84.31 29.17 -26.11
#